data_AF-W1YHP0-F1
#
_entry.id   AF-W1YHP0-F1
#
_cell.length_a   1.000
_cell.length_b   1.000
_cell.length_c   1.000
_cell.angle_alpha   90.00
_cell.angle_beta   90.00
_cell.angle_gamma   90.00
#
_symmetry.space_group_name_H-M   'P 1'
#
loop_
_entity.id
_entity.type
_entity.pdbx_description
1 polymer ?
#
loop_
_entity_poly.entity_id
_entity_poly.type
_entity_poly.pdbx_seq_one_letter_code
_entity_poly.pdbx_strand_id
1 'polypeptide(L)' 'MIKNALLSVSDKTGIVDFAKGLVELGVTIYSTGGTLKAITEAGIPAKSVESLTDFPEMM' A
#
# COMPACT_ATOMS: atom_id res chain seq x y z
N MET A 1 -6.80 15.43 -9.63
CA MET A 1 -6.95 13.97 -9.46
C MET A 1 -5.75 13.44 -8.69
N ILE A 2 -6.00 12.53 -7.73
CA ILE A 2 -4.95 11.83 -6.98
C ILE A 2 -4.43 10.68 -7.86
N LYS A 3 -3.12 10.51 -7.95
CA LYS A 3 -2.50 9.45 -8.76
C LYS A 3 -1.85 8.35 -7.93
N ASN A 4 -1.33 8.70 -6.75
CA ASN A 4 -0.58 7.81 -5.88
C ASN A 4 -1.02 7.98 -4.43
N ALA A 5 -1.01 6.90 -3.65
CA ALA A 5 -1.27 6.90 -2.21
C ALA A 5 -0.19 6.10 -1.47
N LEU A 6 0.29 6.62 -0.34
CA LEU A 6 1.15 5.90 0.59
C LEU A 6 0.32 5.47 1.80
N LEU A 7 0.26 4.16 2.06
CA LEU A 7 -0.51 3.59 3.18
C LEU A 7 0.45 3.00 4.21
N SER A 8 0.36 3.45 5.46
CA SER A 8 1.13 2.93 6.59
C SER A 8 0.31 3.08 7.87
N VAL A 9 -0.22 1.96 8.37
CA VAL A 9 -1.12 1.95 9.53
C VAL A 9 -0.76 0.84 10.52
N SER A 10 -0.89 1.14 11.81
CA SER A 10 -0.70 0.15 12.87
C SER A 10 -1.94 -0.75 13.04
N ASP A 11 -3.14 -0.16 12.98
CA ASP A 11 -4.40 -0.89 12.93
C ASP A 11 -4.80 -1.10 11.46
N LYS A 12 -5.05 -2.37 11.09
CA LYS A 12 -5.35 -2.78 9.72
C LYS A 12 -6.86 -2.91 9.48
N THR A 13 -7.69 -2.56 10.46
CA THR A 13 -9.15 -2.57 10.32
C THR A 13 -9.57 -1.73 9.11
N GLY A 14 -10.24 -2.37 8.15
CA GLY A 14 -10.76 -1.72 6.93
C GLY A 14 -9.71 -1.39 5.85
N ILE A 15 -8.42 -1.71 6.03
CA ILE A 15 -7.37 -1.30 5.07
C ILE A 15 -7.55 -1.91 3.68
N VAL A 16 -8.06 -3.14 3.61
CA VAL A 16 -8.27 -3.87 2.35
C VAL A 16 -9.37 -3.21 1.52
N ASP A 17 -10.52 -2.91 2.13
CA ASP A 17 -11.64 -2.27 1.43
C ASP A 17 -11.26 -0.85 0.97
N PHE A 18 -10.53 -0.12 1.81
CA PHE A 18 -10.01 1.20 1.45
C PHE A 18 -9.03 1.13 0.26
N ALA A 19 -8.06 0.21 0.31
CA ALA A 19 -7.10 -0.01 -0.77
C ALA A 19 -7.80 -0.42 -2.08
N LYS A 20 -8.81 -1.28 -2.01
CA LYS A 20 -9.60 -1.68 -3.17
C LYS A 20 -10.29 -0.49 -3.84
N GLY A 21 -10.95 0.37 -3.07
CA GLY A 21 -11.60 1.57 -3.60
C GLY A 21 -10.61 2.53 -4.27
N LEU A 22 -9.40 2.67 -3.72
CA LEU A 22 -8.34 3.47 -4.35
C LEU A 22 -7.90 2.90 -5.70
N VAL A 23 -7.72 1.57 -5.79
CA VAL A 23 -7.35 0.90 -7.04
C VAL A 23 -8.46 1.02 -8.10
N GLU A 24 -9.73 0.91 -7.71
CA GLU A 24 -10.89 1.12 -8.60
C GLU A 24 -10.95 2.54 -9.17
N LEU A 25 -10.44 3.52 -8.41
CA LEU A 25 -10.30 4.92 -8.85
C LEU A 25 -9.02 5.17 -9.67
N GLY A 26 -8.21 4.13 -9.95
CA GLY A 26 -6.97 4.23 -10.71
C GLY A 26 -5.78 4.77 -9.91
N VAL A 27 -5.83 4.76 -8.58
CA VAL A 27 -4.74 5.20 -7.71
C VAL A 27 -3.71 4.09 -7.53
N THR A 28 -2.43 4.41 -7.71
CA THR A 28 -1.33 3.49 -7.39
C THR A 28 -1.04 3.52 -5.89
N ILE A 29 -1.02 2.35 -5.25
CA ILE A 29 -0.74 2.23 -3.81
C ILE A 29 0.72 1.87 -3.59
N TYR A 30 1.33 2.57 -2.64
CA TYR A 30 2.64 2.28 -2.07
C TYR A 30 2.51 1.99 -0.58
N SER A 31 3.29 1.04 -0.06
CA SER A 31 3.30 0.69 1.37
C SER A 31 4.58 -0.04 1.75
N THR A 32 4.79 -0.30 3.04
CA THR A 32 5.88 -1.14 3.56
C THR A 32 5.38 -2.04 4.69
N GLY A 33 6.22 -3.00 5.09
CA GLY A 33 6.01 -3.86 6.26
C GLY A 33 4.63 -4.53 6.31
N GLY A 34 4.01 -4.49 7.49
CA GLY A 34 2.73 -5.18 7.74
C GLY A 34 1.52 -4.61 6.99
N THR A 35 1.56 -3.34 6.58
CA THR A 35 0.47 -2.74 5.79
C THR A 35 0.50 -3.25 4.36
N LEU A 36 1.70 -3.27 3.75
CA LEU A 36 1.91 -3.82 2.41
C LEU A 36 1.41 -5.28 2.36
N LYS A 37 1.86 -6.09 3.33
CA LYS A 37 1.50 -7.49 3.45
C LYS A 37 -0.02 -7.70 3.49
N ALA A 38 -0.73 -6.98 4.37
CA ALA A 38 -2.18 -7.10 4.53
C ALA A 38 -2.95 -6.78 3.22
N ILE A 39 -2.49 -5.80 2.46
CA ILE A 39 -3.12 -5.42 1.18
C ILE A 39 -2.81 -6.47 0.10
N THR A 40 -1.55 -6.88 -0.04
CA THR A 40 -1.14 -7.82 -1.09
C THR A 40 -1.67 -9.24 -0.87
N GLU A 41 -1.79 -9.70 0.38
CA GLU A 41 -2.37 -11.01 0.71
C GLU A 41 -3.87 -11.09 0.39
N ALA A 42 -4.55 -9.94 0.36
CA ALA A 42 -5.94 -9.84 -0.10
C ALA A 42 -6.08 -9.74 -1.64
N GLY A 43 -4.98 -9.86 -2.39
CA GLY A 43 -4.96 -9.78 -3.85
C GLY A 43 -5.09 -8.36 -4.41
N ILE A 44 -4.97 -7.33 -3.58
CA ILE A 44 -5.04 -5.93 -4.01
C ILE A 44 -3.63 -5.46 -4.43
N PRO A 45 -3.47 -4.84 -5.61
CA PRO A 45 -2.15 -4.41 -6.08
C PRO A 45 -1.62 -3.24 -5.23
N ALA A 46 -0.45 -3.45 -4.61
CA ALA A 46 0.32 -2.42 -3.91
C ALA A 46 1.81 -2.65 -4.15
N LYS A 47 2.59 -1.57 -4.16
CA LYS A 47 4.05 -1.59 -4.39
C LYS A 47 4.79 -1.32 -3.10
N SER A 48 5.95 -1.95 -2.91
CA SER A 48 6.86 -1.57 -1.82
C SER A 48 7.43 -0.18 -2.05
N VAL A 49 7.55 0.65 -1.01
CA VAL A 49 8.27 1.94 -1.10
C VAL A 49 9.75 1.74 -1.39
N GLU A 50 10.35 0.63 -0.95
CA GLU A 50 11.76 0.32 -1.23
C GLU A 50 12.03 0.21 -2.74
N SER A 51 11.03 -0.23 -3.52
CA SER A 51 11.14 -0.29 -4.99
C SER A 51 11.18 1.08 -5.66
N LEU A 52 10.89 2.16 -4.93
CA LEU A 52 10.99 3.54 -5.42
C LEU A 52 12.31 4.20 -5.05
N THR A 53 12.92 3.80 -3.93
CA THR A 53 14.03 4.54 -3.34
C THR A 53 15.38 3.92 -3.64
N ASP A 54 15.44 2.63 -3.99
CA ASP A 54 16.68 1.83 -4.01
C ASP A 54 17.40 1.82 -2.65
N PHE A 55 16.70 2.19 -1.57
CA PHE A 55 17.19 2.16 -0.20
C PHE A 55 16.45 1.06 0.58
N PRO A 56 17.17 0.09 1.19
CA PRO A 56 16.55 -0.92 2.02
C PRO A 56 16.00 -0.29 3.31
N GLU A 57 14.91 -0.86 3.84
CA GLU A 57 14.36 -0.47 5.14
C GLU A 57 15.45 -0.57 6.23
N MET A 58 15.61 0.50 7.01
CA MET A 58 16.55 0.56 8.13
C MET A 58 15.81 0.33 9.44
N MET A 59 16.44 -0.42 10.37
CA MET A 59 15.91 -0.73 11.71
C MET A 59 16.31 0.32 12.75
#